data_AF-A0A4V3WIZ7-F1
#
_entry.id   AF-A0A4V3WIZ7-F1
#
_cell.length_a   1.000
_cell.length_b   1.000
_cell.length_c   1.000
_cell.angle_alpha   90.00
_cell.angle_beta   90.00
_cell.angle_gamma   90.00
#
_symmetry.space_group_name_H-M   'P 1'
#
loop_
_entity.id
_entity.type
_entity.pdbx_description
1 polymer ?
#
loop_
_entity_poly.entity_id
_entity_poly.type
_entity_poly.pdbx_seq_one_letter_code
_entity_poly.pdbx_strand_id
1 'polypeptide(L)'
;MSSLIPQLLLLISLFQISLAARKLTELVQNQPSTLLEYHNGPLLSGKIPINLIWYGNFKPSQRAIVSDFITSLSSSPSRNNPSVAAWWSTTAQYYHLAAAKSKKPPSLSLSLGNQILDESYSLGKSLTQTQIEQLASKGGQKNAVNVVLTSSDVTVDGFCMSRCGTHGSLKSSEQVKGKNYEFAFIWVGNSETQCPGQCAWPFHQPMYGPQTPT
;
A
#
# COMPACT_ATOMS: atom_id res chain seq x y z
N MET A 1 -41.52 -50.18 18.66
CA MET A 1 -40.15 -49.95 18.13
C MET A 1 -40.18 -49.06 16.88
N SER A 2 -40.95 -47.95 16.88
CA SER A 2 -41.15 -47.13 15.66
C SER A 2 -40.65 -45.69 15.76
N SER A 3 -39.94 -45.32 16.84
CA SER A 3 -39.47 -43.94 17.06
C SER A 3 -37.97 -43.72 16.82
N LEU A 4 -37.20 -44.78 16.55
CA LEU A 4 -35.73 -44.68 16.42
C LEU A 4 -35.26 -44.34 15.00
N ILE A 5 -36.06 -44.70 13.99
CA ILE A 5 -35.75 -44.48 12.57
C ILE A 5 -35.70 -42.99 12.19
N PRO A 6 -36.67 -42.12 12.58
CA PRO A 6 -36.61 -40.71 12.22
C PRO A 6 -35.50 -39.96 12.96
N GLN A 7 -35.18 -40.35 14.20
CA GLN A 7 -34.06 -39.80 14.97
C GLN A 7 -32.70 -40.17 14.38
N LEU A 8 -32.55 -41.40 13.89
CA LEU A 8 -31.33 -41.83 13.21
C LEU A 8 -31.13 -41.09 11.88
N LEU A 9 -32.20 -40.90 11.10
CA LEU A 9 -32.15 -40.14 9.85
C LEU A 9 -31.82 -38.65 10.07
N LEU A 10 -32.33 -38.05 11.16
CA LEU A 10 -32.01 -36.67 11.56
C LEU A 10 -30.53 -36.52 12.01
N LEU A 11 -30.01 -37.51 12.73
CA LEU A 11 -28.59 -37.54 13.13
C LEU A 11 -27.66 -37.71 11.92
N ILE A 12 -28.03 -38.55 10.95
CA ILE A 12 -27.24 -38.75 9.72
C ILE A 12 -27.24 -37.48 8.86
N SER A 13 -28.38 -36.78 8.72
CA SER A 13 -28.45 -35.54 7.93
C SER A 13 -27.66 -34.39 8.58
N LEU A 14 -27.66 -34.26 9.91
CA LEU A 14 -26.83 -33.29 10.62
C LEU A 14 -25.33 -33.60 10.49
N PHE A 15 -24.94 -34.89 10.43
CA PHE A 15 -23.54 -35.28 10.21
C PHE A 15 -23.04 -34.96 8.79
N GLN A 16 -23.92 -35.07 7.78
CA GLN A 16 -23.61 -34.70 6.38
C GLN A 16 -23.45 -33.19 6.18
N ILE A 17 -24.16 -32.35 6.95
CA ILE A 17 -23.99 -30.89 6.92
C ILE A 17 -22.63 -30.48 7.52
N SER A 18 -22.09 -31.31 8.43
CA SER A 18 -20.81 -31.05 9.12
C SER A 18 -19.56 -31.42 8.28
N LEU A 19 -19.73 -32.24 7.24
CA LEU A 19 -18.65 -32.70 6.35
C LEU A 19 -18.51 -31.86 5.07
N ALA A 20 -19.46 -30.96 4.81
CA ALA A 20 -19.48 -30.07 3.65
C ALA A 20 -18.93 -28.66 3.94
N ALA A 21 -18.13 -28.48 5.00
CA ALA A 21 -17.26 -27.33 5.11
C ALA A 21 -16.16 -27.47 4.05
N ARG A 22 -16.46 -27.02 2.82
CA ARG A 22 -15.46 -26.82 1.76
C ARG A 22 -14.38 -25.91 2.34
N LYS A 23 -13.28 -26.51 2.79
CA LYS A 23 -12.01 -25.81 2.89
C LYS A 23 -11.71 -25.30 1.49
N LEU A 24 -11.90 -24.00 1.26
CA LEU A 24 -11.17 -23.26 0.23
C LEU A 24 -9.69 -23.28 0.62
N THR A 25 -9.08 -24.47 0.54
CA THR A 25 -7.65 -24.57 0.33
C THR A 25 -7.51 -24.31 -1.15
N GLU A 26 -7.62 -23.03 -1.53
CA GLU A 26 -6.97 -22.59 -2.75
C GLU A 26 -5.50 -22.89 -2.51
N LEU A 27 -5.09 -24.06 -3.00
CA LEU A 27 -3.70 -24.32 -3.32
C LEU A 27 -3.37 -23.26 -4.35
N VAL A 28 -2.91 -22.10 -3.90
CA VAL A 28 -1.88 -21.37 -4.62
C VAL A 28 -0.77 -22.39 -4.71
N GLN A 29 -0.81 -23.21 -5.76
CA GLN A 29 0.33 -23.99 -6.21
C GLN A 29 1.49 -23.02 -6.13
N ASN A 30 2.59 -23.45 -5.51
CA ASN A 30 3.87 -22.76 -5.53
C ASN A 30 4.24 -22.56 -7.00
N GLN A 31 3.64 -21.56 -7.62
CA GLN A 31 3.99 -21.05 -8.92
C GLN A 31 5.45 -20.64 -8.69
N PRO A 32 6.41 -21.18 -9.45
CA PRO A 32 7.79 -20.78 -9.31
C PRO A 32 7.74 -19.26 -9.37
N SER A 33 8.10 -18.62 -8.26
CA SER A 33 8.01 -17.17 -8.09
C SER A 33 8.45 -16.59 -9.41
N THR A 34 7.55 -15.90 -10.14
CA THR A 34 7.94 -15.19 -11.34
C THR A 34 9.16 -14.40 -10.93
N LEU A 35 10.34 -14.85 -11.39
CA LEU A 35 11.59 -14.39 -10.86
C LEU A 35 11.64 -12.95 -11.30
N LEU A 36 11.34 -12.01 -10.40
CA LEU A 36 11.30 -10.60 -10.74
C LEU A 36 12.68 -10.28 -11.32
N GLU A 37 12.71 -9.88 -12.59
CA GLU A 37 13.97 -9.53 -13.22
C GLU A 37 14.39 -8.16 -12.72
N TYR A 38 15.61 -8.08 -12.20
CA TYR A 38 16.16 -6.80 -11.78
C TYR A 38 16.80 -6.08 -12.97
N HIS A 39 16.11 -5.05 -13.46
CA HIS A 39 16.56 -4.24 -14.61
C HIS A 39 17.67 -3.22 -14.28
N ASN A 40 18.51 -3.49 -13.28
CA ASN A 40 19.64 -2.64 -12.86
C ASN A 40 19.28 -1.18 -12.45
N GLY A 41 18.01 -0.89 -12.14
CA GLY A 41 17.57 0.42 -11.67
C GLY A 41 17.92 0.68 -10.19
N PRO A 42 18.09 1.93 -9.74
CA PRO A 42 18.40 2.22 -8.34
C PRO A 42 17.39 1.62 -7.35
N LEU A 43 17.88 1.03 -6.27
CA LEU A 43 17.05 0.54 -5.16
C LEU A 43 17.12 1.48 -3.97
N LEU A 44 15.97 1.67 -3.31
CA LEU A 44 15.93 2.32 -2.00
C LEU A 44 16.77 1.52 -1.00
N SER A 45 17.59 2.20 -0.20
CA SER A 45 18.40 1.52 0.81
C SER A 45 18.67 2.45 1.98
N GLY A 46 18.99 1.85 3.13
CA GLY A 46 19.17 2.56 4.40
C GLY A 46 17.88 2.68 5.20
N LYS A 47 17.86 3.63 6.13
CA LYS A 47 16.71 3.96 6.97
C LYS A 47 15.95 5.11 6.33
N ILE A 48 14.73 4.84 5.90
CA ILE A 48 13.91 5.79 5.13
C ILE A 48 12.60 6.04 5.88
N PRO A 49 12.38 7.25 6.42
CA PRO A 49 11.08 7.62 6.94
C PRO A 49 10.11 7.88 5.79
N ILE A 50 8.87 7.41 5.96
CA ILE A 50 7.73 7.70 5.08
C ILE A 50 6.88 8.75 5.78
N ASN A 51 6.95 9.99 5.31
CA ASN A 51 6.15 11.10 5.83
C ASN A 51 4.80 11.14 5.11
N LEU A 52 3.73 11.39 5.85
CA LEU A 52 2.38 11.52 5.30
C LEU A 52 1.98 12.99 5.30
N ILE A 53 1.55 13.50 4.15
CA ILE A 53 1.05 14.86 3.97
C ILE A 53 -0.44 14.75 3.65
N TRP A 54 -1.26 15.06 4.63
CA TRP A 54 -2.71 14.99 4.58
C TRP A 54 -3.27 16.34 4.13
N TYR A 55 -3.68 16.41 2.87
CA TYR A 55 -4.20 17.64 2.26
C TYR A 55 -5.73 17.62 2.20
N GLY A 56 -6.35 18.44 3.04
CA GLY A 56 -7.79 18.50 3.24
C GLY A 56 -8.29 17.66 4.43
N ASN A 57 -9.60 17.45 4.51
CA ASN A 57 -10.23 16.83 5.68
C ASN A 57 -10.26 15.29 5.57
N PHE A 58 -9.65 14.62 6.55
CA PHE A 58 -9.63 13.16 6.67
C PHE A 58 -10.23 12.72 8.00
N LYS A 59 -11.06 11.68 7.96
CA LYS A 59 -11.57 11.05 9.18
C LYS A 59 -10.40 10.44 9.97
N PRO A 60 -10.45 10.45 11.32
CA PRO A 60 -9.45 9.76 12.14
C PRO A 60 -9.25 8.29 11.73
N SER A 61 -10.33 7.59 11.34
CA SER A 61 -10.25 6.21 10.86
C SER A 61 -9.49 6.06 9.54
N GLN A 62 -9.66 6.98 8.59
CA GLN A 62 -8.90 6.98 7.34
C GLN A 62 -7.41 7.19 7.62
N ARG A 63 -7.07 8.13 8.52
CA ARG A 63 -5.67 8.38 8.91
C ARG A 63 -5.04 7.19 9.62
N ALA A 64 -5.78 6.52 10.49
CA ALA A 64 -5.34 5.31 11.18
C ALA A 64 -5.02 4.19 10.20
N ILE A 65 -5.94 3.88 9.27
CA ILE A 65 -5.76 2.80 8.27
C ILE A 65 -4.47 2.98 7.47
N VAL A 66 -4.21 4.18 6.95
CA VAL A 66 -2.98 4.43 6.16
C VAL A 66 -1.74 4.40 7.05
N SER A 67 -1.80 4.98 8.25
CA SER A 67 -0.66 4.96 9.20
C SER A 67 -0.30 3.53 9.61
N ASP A 68 -1.31 2.69 9.84
CA ASP A 68 -1.14 1.27 10.18
C ASP A 68 -0.56 0.49 9.00
N PHE A 69 -1.03 0.77 7.77
CA PHE A 69 -0.43 0.19 6.56
C PHE A 69 1.06 0.52 6.45
N ILE A 70 1.44 1.78 6.61
CA ILE A 70 2.85 2.19 6.56
C ILE A 70 3.66 1.56 7.69
N THR A 71 3.10 1.50 8.90
CA THR A 71 3.75 0.85 10.04
C THR A 71 3.97 -0.63 9.78
N SER A 72 3.05 -1.29 9.07
CA SER A 72 3.16 -2.71 8.71
C SER A 72 4.37 -3.03 7.83
N LEU A 73 4.89 -2.05 7.07
CA LEU A 73 6.10 -2.20 6.25
C LEU A 73 7.37 -2.44 7.07
N SER A 74 7.32 -2.16 8.38
CA SER A 74 8.44 -2.39 9.28
C SER A 74 8.57 -3.90 9.54
N SER A 75 9.67 -4.49 9.08
CA SER A 75 9.97 -5.93 9.20
C SER A 75 10.44 -6.34 10.60
N SER A 76 9.67 -6.01 11.64
CA SER A 76 9.97 -6.51 12.98
C SER A 76 9.62 -8.01 13.05
N PRO A 77 10.53 -8.90 13.50
CA PRO A 77 10.27 -10.33 13.49
C PRO A 77 9.05 -10.69 14.34
N SER A 78 8.01 -11.22 13.71
CA SER A 78 6.87 -11.84 14.41
C SER A 78 7.22 -13.28 14.78
N ARG A 79 6.95 -13.68 16.02
CA ARG A 79 7.07 -15.09 16.45
C ARG A 79 5.89 -15.95 15.96
N ASN A 80 4.81 -15.32 15.51
CA ASN A 80 3.61 -15.99 15.05
C ASN A 80 3.57 -15.97 13.51
N ASN A 81 3.33 -17.13 12.90
CA ASN A 81 3.10 -17.28 11.47
C ASN A 81 1.70 -17.85 11.21
N PRO A 82 0.95 -17.33 10.22
CA PRO A 82 1.34 -16.25 9.29
C PRO A 82 1.32 -14.85 9.95
N SER A 83 2.11 -13.91 9.42
CA SER A 83 2.08 -12.50 9.85
C SER A 83 2.36 -11.53 8.69
N VAL A 84 1.91 -10.29 8.82
CA VAL A 84 2.16 -9.22 7.83
C VAL A 84 3.66 -8.95 7.68
N ALA A 85 4.41 -8.97 8.79
CA ALA A 85 5.87 -8.84 8.76
C ALA A 85 6.55 -9.98 7.98
N ALA A 86 6.06 -11.22 8.14
CA ALA A 86 6.57 -12.35 7.35
C ALA A 86 6.26 -12.17 5.85
N TRP A 87 5.08 -11.65 5.49
CA TRP A 87 4.75 -11.35 4.09
C TRP A 87 5.67 -10.28 3.50
N TRP A 88 5.87 -9.15 4.20
CA TRP A 88 6.79 -8.10 3.76
C TRP A 88 8.25 -8.57 3.68
N SER A 89 8.66 -9.55 4.49
CA SER A 89 10.02 -10.12 4.44
C SER A 89 10.36 -10.75 3.08
N THR A 90 9.34 -11.19 2.32
CA THR A 90 9.51 -11.70 0.95
C THR A 90 10.10 -10.63 0.03
N THR A 91 9.75 -9.35 0.22
CA THR A 91 10.30 -8.24 -0.60
C THR A 91 11.81 -8.05 -0.41
N ALA A 92 12.31 -8.32 0.81
CA ALA A 92 13.74 -8.23 1.11
C ALA A 92 14.55 -9.31 0.37
N GLN A 93 13.91 -10.42 -0.02
CA GLN A 93 14.58 -11.46 -0.79
C GLN A 93 15.09 -10.86 -2.10
N TYR A 94 14.32 -10.06 -2.83
CA TYR A 94 14.74 -9.51 -4.13
C TYR A 94 16.00 -8.61 -4.10
N TYR A 95 16.43 -8.12 -2.94
CA TYR A 95 17.68 -7.34 -2.83
C TYR A 95 18.93 -8.17 -3.16
N HIS A 96 18.88 -9.51 -3.07
CA HIS A 96 19.99 -10.36 -3.48
C HIS A 96 20.29 -10.24 -4.99
N LEU A 97 19.27 -9.99 -5.81
CA LEU A 97 19.42 -9.83 -7.27
C LEU A 97 20.25 -8.59 -7.62
N ALA A 98 20.13 -7.52 -6.83
CA ALA A 98 20.96 -6.32 -6.96
C ALA A 98 22.36 -6.49 -6.33
N ALA A 99 22.47 -7.36 -5.33
CA ALA A 99 23.72 -7.61 -4.59
C ALA A 99 24.75 -8.44 -5.36
N ALA A 100 24.42 -8.98 -6.54
CA ALA A 100 25.37 -9.71 -7.41
C ALA A 100 26.65 -8.91 -7.74
N LYS A 101 26.61 -7.57 -7.57
CA LYS A 101 27.73 -6.66 -7.80
C LYS A 101 28.35 -6.07 -6.51
N SER A 102 27.88 -6.43 -5.31
CA SER A 102 28.31 -5.82 -4.04
C SER A 102 28.49 -6.82 -2.91
N LYS A 103 29.56 -6.66 -2.11
CA LYS A 103 29.91 -7.58 -0.99
C LYS A 103 28.87 -7.63 0.15
N LYS A 104 27.95 -6.65 0.21
CA LYS A 104 26.86 -6.59 1.18
C LYS A 104 25.57 -6.20 0.46
N PRO A 105 24.48 -6.97 0.58
CA PRO A 105 23.21 -6.58 0.00
C PRO A 105 22.72 -5.27 0.66
N PRO A 106 22.12 -4.34 -0.11
CA PRO A 106 21.52 -3.16 0.47
C PRO A 106 20.42 -3.59 1.46
N SER A 107 20.39 -3.00 2.65
CA SER A 107 19.31 -3.21 3.62
C SER A 107 18.35 -2.03 3.57
N LEU A 108 17.05 -2.27 3.45
CA LEU A 108 16.01 -1.25 3.55
C LEU A 108 15.28 -1.38 4.90
N SER A 109 15.16 -0.27 5.61
CA SER A 109 14.31 -0.13 6.80
C SER A 109 13.38 1.05 6.58
N LEU A 110 12.09 0.75 6.47
CA LEU A 110 11.02 1.74 6.37
C LEU A 110 10.43 1.98 7.76
N SER A 111 10.02 3.22 8.00
CA SER A 111 9.34 3.61 9.25
C SER A 111 8.34 4.72 8.96
N LEU A 112 7.27 4.79 9.75
CA LEU A 112 6.38 5.93 9.72
C LEU A 112 7.15 7.17 10.21
N GLY A 113 7.17 8.21 9.37
CA GLY A 113 7.78 9.50 9.66
C GLY A 113 6.76 10.51 10.18
N ASN A 114 7.00 11.79 9.86
CA ASN A 114 6.11 12.87 10.26
C ASN A 114 4.76 12.77 9.55
N GLN A 115 3.70 13.17 10.25
CA GLN A 115 2.38 13.38 9.66
C GLN A 115 2.06 14.86 9.66
N ILE A 116 1.88 15.43 8.48
CA ILE A 116 1.62 16.86 8.26
C ILE A 116 0.16 17.00 7.87
N LEU A 117 -0.58 17.79 8.64
CA LEU A 117 -2.00 18.07 8.40
C LEU A 117 -2.15 19.45 7.75
N ASP A 118 -2.81 19.50 6.60
CA ASP A 118 -3.17 20.72 5.88
C ASP A 118 -4.69 20.72 5.63
N GLU A 119 -5.44 20.82 6.73
CA GLU A 119 -6.91 20.79 6.72
C GLU A 119 -7.51 22.10 6.19
N SER A 120 -6.69 23.17 6.10
CA SER A 120 -7.08 24.48 5.59
C SER A 120 -7.07 24.61 4.07
N TYR A 121 -6.62 23.56 3.34
CA TYR A 121 -6.46 23.59 1.89
C TYR A 121 -5.54 24.74 1.43
N SER A 122 -4.30 24.78 1.93
CA SER A 122 -3.40 25.94 1.74
C SER A 122 -3.12 26.35 0.29
N LEU A 123 -3.38 25.49 -0.70
CA LEU A 123 -3.22 25.74 -2.14
C LEU A 123 -4.56 25.70 -2.91
N GLY A 124 -5.70 25.70 -2.21
CA GLY A 124 -7.03 25.54 -2.78
C GLY A 124 -7.45 24.08 -3.01
N LYS A 125 -8.67 23.86 -3.49
CA LYS A 125 -9.23 22.51 -3.70
C LYS A 125 -9.00 21.93 -5.10
N SER A 126 -8.32 22.68 -5.97
CA SER A 126 -7.94 22.23 -7.30
C SER A 126 -6.44 22.36 -7.45
N LEU A 127 -5.76 21.23 -7.60
CA LEU A 127 -4.31 21.15 -7.58
C LEU A 127 -3.74 20.74 -8.93
N THR A 128 -2.70 21.44 -9.33
CA THR A 128 -1.82 21.06 -10.43
C THR A 128 -0.74 20.09 -9.95
N GLN A 129 -0.05 19.44 -10.90
CA GLN A 129 1.09 18.56 -10.59
C GLN A 129 2.21 19.30 -9.83
N THR A 130 2.51 20.55 -10.19
CA THR A 130 3.53 21.35 -9.50
C THR A 130 3.14 21.64 -8.05
N GLN A 131 1.84 21.85 -7.77
CA GLN A 131 1.35 22.02 -6.40
C GLN A 131 1.44 20.73 -5.59
N ILE A 132 1.27 19.55 -6.21
CA ILE A 132 1.54 18.26 -5.54
C ILE A 132 3.02 18.16 -5.13
N GLU A 133 3.94 18.54 -6.01
CA GLU A 133 5.38 18.56 -5.71
C GLU A 133 5.73 19.56 -4.61
N GLN A 134 5.07 20.72 -4.59
CA GLN A 134 5.17 21.70 -3.51
C GLN A 134 4.67 21.12 -2.17
N LEU A 135 3.55 20.38 -2.15
CA LEU A 135 3.05 19.71 -0.95
C LEU A 135 4.00 18.61 -0.48
N ALA A 136 4.53 17.81 -1.40
CA ALA A 136 5.53 16.78 -1.08
C ALA A 136 6.79 17.39 -0.45
N SER A 137 7.16 18.61 -0.85
CA SER A 137 8.30 19.35 -0.32
C SER A 137 8.13 19.82 1.14
N LYS A 138 6.91 19.74 1.71
CA LYS A 138 6.69 20.00 3.15
C LYS A 138 7.22 18.87 4.04
N GLY A 139 7.39 17.67 3.47
CA GLY A 139 7.92 16.51 4.18
C GLY A 139 9.44 16.51 4.31
N GLY A 140 10.01 15.36 4.69
CA GLY A 140 11.45 15.21 4.85
C GLY A 140 12.21 15.42 3.54
N GLN A 141 13.26 16.24 3.58
CA GLN A 141 14.01 16.67 2.40
C GLN A 141 15.27 15.83 2.13
N LYS A 142 15.49 14.75 2.87
CA LYS A 142 16.69 13.93 2.78
C LYS A 142 16.41 12.47 3.10
N ASN A 143 16.74 11.58 2.17
CA ASN A 143 16.58 10.12 2.31
C ASN A 143 15.19 9.72 2.82
N ALA A 144 14.15 10.40 2.33
CA ALA A 144 12.78 10.25 2.78
C ALA A 144 11.84 9.98 1.61
N VAL A 145 10.68 9.40 1.92
CA VAL A 145 9.55 9.29 1.01
C VAL A 145 8.43 10.19 1.55
N ASN A 146 7.95 11.13 0.74
CA ASN A 146 6.86 12.02 1.11
C ASN A 146 5.58 11.63 0.35
N VAL A 147 4.58 11.14 1.08
CA VAL A 147 3.31 10.67 0.51
C VAL A 147 2.25 11.75 0.69
N VAL A 148 1.83 12.36 -0.41
CA VAL A 148 0.74 13.34 -0.44
C VAL A 148 -0.59 12.61 -0.65
N LEU A 149 -1.51 12.81 0.29
CA LEU A 149 -2.85 12.23 0.30
C LEU A 149 -3.85 13.37 0.21
N THR A 150 -4.65 13.42 -0.85
CA THR A 150 -5.68 14.45 -1.04
C THR A 150 -7.05 13.94 -0.58
N SER A 151 -7.84 14.75 0.13
CA SER A 151 -9.20 14.38 0.56
C SER A 151 -10.17 14.24 -0.61
N SER A 152 -11.35 13.66 -0.36
CA SER A 152 -12.35 13.36 -1.40
C SER A 152 -12.98 14.59 -2.05
N ASP A 153 -12.79 15.77 -1.49
CA ASP A 153 -13.28 17.04 -2.01
C ASP A 153 -12.20 17.89 -2.72
N VAL A 154 -11.06 17.27 -3.05
CA VAL A 154 -9.96 17.89 -3.80
C VAL A 154 -9.90 17.30 -5.22
N THR A 155 -9.76 18.16 -6.21
CA THR A 155 -9.52 17.78 -7.61
C THR A 155 -8.03 17.95 -7.94
N VAL A 156 -7.49 17.02 -8.73
CA VAL A 156 -6.10 17.06 -9.18
C VAL A 156 -6.02 16.76 -10.67
N ASP A 157 -5.20 17.51 -11.39
CA ASP A 157 -5.04 17.36 -12.84
C ASP A 157 -4.72 15.91 -13.25
N GLY A 158 -5.54 15.38 -14.16
CA GLY A 158 -5.40 14.03 -14.72
C GLY A 158 -5.85 12.89 -13.80
N PHE A 159 -6.29 13.17 -12.58
CA PHE A 159 -6.94 12.18 -11.72
C PHE A 159 -8.17 11.60 -12.42
N CYS A 160 -8.39 10.29 -12.33
CA CYS A 160 -9.53 9.59 -12.95
C CYS A 160 -9.60 9.60 -14.48
N MET A 161 -8.59 10.15 -15.14
CA MET A 161 -8.49 10.14 -16.61
C MET A 161 -7.31 9.30 -17.09
N SER A 162 -6.15 9.51 -16.47
CA SER A 162 -4.89 8.86 -16.87
C SER A 162 -4.18 8.16 -15.73
N ARG A 163 -4.56 8.47 -14.48
CA ARG A 163 -3.83 8.04 -13.29
C ARG A 163 -4.69 8.12 -12.02
N CYS A 164 -4.39 7.26 -11.05
CA CYS A 164 -4.94 7.29 -9.69
C CYS A 164 -3.98 7.94 -8.67
N GLY A 165 -2.76 8.22 -9.12
CA GLY A 165 -1.68 8.76 -8.31
C GLY A 165 -0.45 9.00 -9.17
N THR A 166 0.63 9.46 -8.55
CA THR A 166 1.92 9.66 -9.24
C THR A 166 3.07 9.43 -8.27
N HIS A 167 4.27 9.26 -8.80
CA HIS A 167 5.48 9.17 -7.99
C HIS A 167 6.64 9.79 -8.76
N GLY A 168 7.68 10.20 -8.04
CA GLY A 168 8.89 10.76 -8.62
C GLY A 168 9.93 11.07 -7.56
N SER A 169 10.98 11.78 -7.97
CA SER A 169 11.98 12.34 -7.07
C SER A 169 12.10 13.84 -7.27
N LEU A 170 12.39 14.54 -6.18
CA LEU A 170 12.61 15.99 -6.18
C LEU A 170 13.94 16.30 -5.53
N LYS A 171 14.59 17.36 -6.02
CA LYS A 171 15.79 17.89 -5.39
C LYS A 171 15.42 18.61 -4.11
N SER A 172 16.18 18.30 -3.07
CA SER A 172 16.12 18.97 -1.79
C SER A 172 16.54 20.43 -1.95
N SER A 173 15.77 21.33 -1.38
CA SER A 173 16.17 22.73 -1.20
C SER A 173 17.20 22.88 -0.05
N GLU A 174 17.34 21.87 0.80
CA GLU A 174 18.30 21.85 1.90
C GLU A 174 19.70 21.45 1.42
N GLN A 175 20.61 22.41 1.41
CA GLN A 175 22.03 22.13 1.22
C GLN A 175 22.70 21.84 2.56
N VAL A 176 22.95 20.56 2.86
CA VAL A 176 23.75 20.18 4.04
C VAL A 176 25.19 19.90 3.60
N LYS A 177 26.12 20.74 4.05
CA LYS A 177 27.56 20.64 3.74
C LYS A 177 27.88 20.66 2.24
N GLY A 178 27.17 21.49 1.47
CA GLY A 178 27.40 21.65 0.02
C GLY A 178 26.99 20.44 -0.83
N LYS A 179 26.27 19.46 -0.26
CA LYS A 179 25.72 18.32 -1.00
C LYS A 179 24.24 18.56 -1.30
N ASN A 180 23.86 18.31 -2.54
CA ASN A 180 22.46 18.24 -2.94
C ASN A 180 21.90 16.88 -2.51
N TYR A 181 20.75 16.92 -1.86
CA TYR A 181 19.99 15.72 -1.52
C TYR A 181 18.78 15.62 -2.44
N GLU A 182 18.21 14.43 -2.53
CA GLU A 182 16.94 14.20 -3.19
C GLU A 182 16.03 13.43 -2.23
N PHE A 183 14.73 13.58 -2.43
CA PHE A 183 13.71 12.81 -1.74
C PHE A 183 12.73 12.24 -2.77
N ALA A 184 12.16 11.08 -2.47
CA ALA A 184 11.11 10.51 -3.28
C ALA A 184 9.76 11.05 -2.83
N PHE A 185 8.82 11.18 -3.76
CA PHE A 185 7.45 11.52 -3.43
C PHE A 185 6.47 10.58 -4.12
N ILE A 186 5.32 10.44 -3.49
CA ILE A 186 4.16 9.73 -4.01
C ILE A 186 2.96 10.64 -3.79
N TRP A 187 2.06 10.71 -4.75
CA TRP A 187 0.72 11.24 -4.52
C TRP A 187 -0.31 10.17 -4.80
N VAL A 188 -1.32 10.11 -3.93
CA VAL A 188 -2.46 9.21 -4.03
C VAL A 188 -3.74 10.04 -4.02
N GLY A 189 -4.51 9.95 -5.10
CA GLY A 189 -5.82 10.59 -5.22
C GLY A 189 -6.89 9.80 -4.45
N ASN A 190 -7.94 10.50 -4.01
CA ASN A 190 -9.07 9.87 -3.30
C ASN A 190 -10.22 9.58 -4.28
N SER A 191 -10.49 8.29 -4.47
CA SER A 191 -11.49 7.79 -5.42
C SER A 191 -12.90 7.65 -4.86
N GLU A 192 -13.13 8.01 -3.59
CA GLU A 192 -14.43 7.90 -2.90
C GLU A 192 -15.56 8.60 -3.65
N THR A 193 -15.27 9.77 -4.23
CA THR A 193 -16.25 10.61 -4.95
C THR A 193 -15.98 10.71 -6.45
N GLN A 194 -14.78 10.30 -6.90
CA GLN A 194 -14.33 10.44 -8.29
C GLN A 194 -13.78 9.10 -8.77
N CYS A 195 -14.38 8.54 -9.82
CA CYS A 195 -14.00 7.27 -10.46
C CYS A 195 -13.72 6.07 -9.53
N PRO A 196 -14.59 5.75 -8.55
CA PRO A 196 -14.36 4.61 -7.66
C PRO A 196 -14.18 3.29 -8.43
N GLY A 197 -14.90 3.10 -9.54
CA GLY A 197 -14.75 1.93 -10.42
C GLY A 197 -13.45 1.85 -11.23
N GLN A 198 -12.56 2.84 -11.16
CA GLN A 198 -11.24 2.79 -11.79
C GLN A 198 -10.12 2.71 -10.75
N CYS A 199 -10.20 3.55 -9.71
CA CYS A 199 -9.11 3.75 -8.76
C CYS A 199 -9.31 3.07 -7.40
N ALA A 200 -10.41 2.34 -7.19
CA ALA A 200 -10.68 1.59 -5.97
C ALA A 200 -10.87 0.09 -6.20
N TRP A 201 -10.51 -0.46 -7.38
CA TRP A 201 -10.53 -1.90 -7.60
C TRP A 201 -9.56 -2.62 -6.65
N PRO A 202 -9.89 -3.80 -6.05
CA PRO A 202 -11.13 -4.56 -6.17
C PRO A 202 -12.22 -4.17 -5.15
N PHE A 203 -12.00 -3.11 -4.37
CA PHE A 203 -12.91 -2.65 -3.31
C PHE A 203 -14.12 -1.86 -3.85
N HIS A 204 -14.13 -1.56 -5.14
CA HIS A 204 -15.28 -1.02 -5.84
C HIS A 204 -15.48 -1.70 -7.19
N GLN A 205 -16.75 -1.85 -7.56
CA GLN A 205 -17.16 -2.50 -8.78
C GLN A 205 -16.67 -1.72 -10.02
N PRO A 206 -15.93 -2.34 -10.95
CA PRO A 206 -15.50 -1.64 -12.16
C PRO A 206 -16.70 -1.29 -13.05
N MET A 207 -16.63 -0.12 -13.69
CA MET A 207 -17.68 0.36 -14.61
C MET A 207 -17.85 -0.55 -15.84
N TYR A 208 -16.76 -1.19 -16.27
CA TYR A 208 -16.71 -2.08 -17.42
C TYR A 208 -15.80 -3.29 -17.10
N GLY A 209 -16.13 -4.45 -17.67
CA GLY A 209 -15.35 -5.69 -17.52
C GLY A 209 -16.00 -6.73 -16.59
N PRO A 210 -15.40 -7.93 -16.47
CA PRO A 210 -15.93 -9.01 -15.63
C PRO A 210 -16.03 -8.58 -14.16
N GLN A 211 -17.22 -8.78 -13.60
CA GLN A 211 -17.63 -8.34 -12.27
C GLN A 211 -17.40 -9.44 -11.23
N THR A 212 -16.16 -9.81 -10.88
CA THR A 212 -15.94 -10.84 -9.83
C THR A 212 -14.66 -10.65 -9.01
N PRO A 213 -14.71 -11.08 -7.74
CA PRO A 213 -14.30 -12.46 -7.42
C PRO A 213 -15.48 -13.36 -7.06
N THR A 214 -15.51 -14.57 -7.62
CA THR A 214 -16.26 -15.71 -7.06
C THR A 214 -15.59 -16.21 -5.79
#